data_AF-E5YA77-F1
#
_entry.id   AF-E5YA77-F1
#
_cell.length_a   1.000
_cell.length_b   1.000
_cell.length_c   1.000
_cell.angle_alpha   90.00
_cell.angle_beta   90.00
_cell.angle_gamma   90.00
#
_symmetry.space_group_name_H-M   'P 1'
#
loop_
_entity.id
_entity.type
_entity.pdbx_description
1 polymer ?
#
loop_
_entity_poly.entity_id
_entity_poly.type
_entity_poly.pdbx_seq_one_letter_code
_entity_poly.pdbx_strand_id
1 'polypeptide(L)'
;MSMDTVIDLGKACGRELSEAEAARLREAGSRLNLREDDALWPLLAAMEYQRIYYEALPEKIAGASRAIMDGMAAAAEKETAAAQARLTDSVVKEAQNLASKIQYGKLVPMWLLALICLLAYGSLMLWAGFRIDTGRDMPLAAVFQMPSGWLICGLSLVAGVFLCALSGKTFLVGGKGWWKTAALAMGFIMTGAVILTFSL
;
A
#
# COMPACT_ATOMS: atom_id res chain seq x y z
N MET A 1 -27.82 78.77 -20.74
CA MET A 1 -27.59 79.01 -19.30
C MET A 1 -27.32 77.63 -18.70
N SER A 2 -26.04 77.27 -18.50
CA SER A 2 -25.66 75.90 -18.13
C SER A 2 -25.92 75.65 -16.64
N MET A 3 -26.46 74.48 -16.33
CA MET A 3 -26.83 74.00 -14.99
C MET A 3 -25.61 73.41 -14.26
N ASP A 4 -24.48 74.11 -14.25
CA ASP A 4 -23.19 73.60 -13.73
C ASP A 4 -22.89 73.97 -12.26
N THR A 5 -23.78 74.66 -11.54
CA THR A 5 -23.58 74.92 -10.10
C THR A 5 -24.26 73.83 -9.26
N VAL A 6 -23.96 72.58 -9.61
CA VAL A 6 -24.50 71.38 -8.97
C VAL A 6 -23.72 71.11 -7.69
N ILE A 7 -24.35 71.34 -6.55
CA ILE A 7 -24.11 70.71 -5.22
C ILE A 7 -22.73 70.05 -5.09
N ASP A 8 -21.83 70.67 -4.32
CA ASP A 8 -20.55 70.10 -3.95
C ASP A 8 -20.75 69.00 -2.88
N LEU A 9 -21.38 67.90 -3.32
CA LEU A 9 -21.62 66.68 -2.53
C LEU A 9 -20.31 66.16 -1.94
N GLY A 10 -19.17 66.40 -2.59
CA GLY A 10 -17.85 66.10 -2.05
C GLY A 10 -17.53 66.85 -0.75
N LYS A 11 -17.99 68.11 -0.65
CA LYS A 11 -17.81 68.95 0.55
C LYS A 11 -18.73 68.59 1.71
N ALA A 12 -19.97 68.18 1.40
CA ALA A 12 -20.93 67.70 2.40
C ALA A 12 -20.63 66.27 2.89
N CYS A 13 -20.03 65.45 2.02
CA CYS A 13 -19.70 64.05 2.29
C CYS A 13 -18.26 63.84 2.79
N GLY A 14 -17.38 64.84 2.63
CA GLY A 14 -15.97 64.79 3.07
C GLY A 14 -15.05 63.88 2.25
N ARG A 15 -15.52 63.33 1.11
CA ARG A 15 -14.76 62.48 0.18
C ARG A 15 -15.23 62.71 -1.26
N GLU A 16 -14.39 62.41 -2.25
CA GLU A 16 -14.84 62.31 -3.64
C GLU A 16 -15.77 61.10 -3.80
N LEU A 17 -17.01 61.36 -4.21
CA LEU A 17 -18.03 60.34 -4.50
C LEU A 17 -17.89 59.90 -5.95
N SER A 18 -17.98 58.58 -6.20
CA SER A 18 -18.08 58.06 -7.56
C SER A 18 -19.37 58.57 -8.24
N GLU A 19 -19.37 58.80 -9.56
CA GLU A 19 -20.54 59.31 -10.30
C GLU A 19 -21.82 58.49 -10.02
N ALA A 20 -21.68 57.17 -9.88
CA ALA A 20 -22.79 56.27 -9.56
C ALA A 20 -23.30 56.44 -8.12
N GLU A 21 -22.42 56.76 -7.16
CA GLU A 21 -22.79 57.03 -5.77
C GLU A 21 -23.49 58.39 -5.66
N ALA A 22 -22.97 59.41 -6.36
CA ALA A 22 -23.55 60.75 -6.39
C ALA A 22 -24.93 60.76 -7.06
N ALA A 23 -25.15 59.96 -8.12
CA ALA A 23 -26.45 59.81 -8.76
C ALA A 23 -27.49 59.17 -7.82
N ARG A 24 -27.09 58.11 -7.09
CA ARG A 24 -27.96 57.41 -6.13
C ARG A 24 -28.29 58.25 -4.90
N LEU A 25 -27.31 58.97 -4.35
CA LEU A 25 -27.54 59.91 -3.24
C LEU A 25 -28.51 61.03 -3.65
N ARG A 26 -28.41 61.55 -4.88
CA ARG A 26 -29.36 62.54 -5.41
C ARG A 26 -30.77 61.95 -5.58
N GLU A 27 -30.90 60.70 -6.02
CA GLU A 27 -32.20 60.02 -6.11
C GLU A 27 -32.82 59.74 -4.73
N ALA A 28 -32.02 59.31 -3.76
CA ALA A 28 -32.47 59.11 -2.39
C ALA A 28 -32.87 60.45 -1.72
N GLY A 29 -32.07 61.50 -1.93
CA GLY A 29 -32.37 62.84 -1.43
C GLY A 29 -33.63 63.46 -2.06
N SER A 30 -33.88 63.23 -3.35
CA SER A 30 -35.10 63.72 -4.00
C SER A 30 -36.36 63.00 -3.51
N ARG A 31 -36.29 61.69 -3.23
CA ARG A 31 -37.40 60.93 -2.61
C ARG A 31 -37.69 61.37 -1.18
N LEU A 32 -36.67 61.81 -0.45
CA LEU A 32 -36.76 62.33 0.91
C LEU A 32 -37.10 63.83 0.96
N ASN A 33 -37.23 64.48 -0.20
CA ASN A 33 -37.48 65.92 -0.34
C ASN A 33 -36.48 66.80 0.43
N LEU A 34 -35.20 66.38 0.44
CA LEU A 34 -34.13 67.08 1.14
C LEU A 34 -33.73 68.34 0.38
N ARG A 35 -33.57 69.44 1.12
CA ARG A 35 -32.98 70.66 0.58
C ARG A 35 -31.46 70.47 0.38
N GLU A 36 -30.89 71.28 -0.50
CA GLU A 36 -29.46 71.18 -0.83
C GLU A 36 -28.54 71.44 0.39
N ASP A 37 -29.01 72.21 1.38
CA ASP A 37 -28.24 72.61 2.58
C ASP A 37 -28.54 71.74 3.81
N ASP A 38 -29.26 70.63 3.64
CA ASP A 38 -29.81 69.88 4.76
C ASP A 38 -28.74 69.09 5.52
N ALA A 39 -28.83 69.05 6.85
CA ALA A 39 -27.87 68.36 7.70
C ALA A 39 -27.95 66.81 7.60
N LEU A 40 -28.92 66.31 6.82
CA LEU A 40 -29.13 64.88 6.56
C LEU A 40 -28.22 64.31 5.46
N TRP A 41 -27.59 65.16 4.63
CA TRP A 41 -26.65 64.71 3.60
C TRP A 41 -25.44 63.91 4.13
N PRO A 42 -24.75 64.34 5.21
CA PRO A 42 -23.69 63.55 5.85
C PRO A 42 -24.18 62.20 6.39
N LEU A 43 -25.42 62.13 6.87
CA LEU A 43 -26.01 60.89 7.39
C LEU A 43 -26.31 59.91 6.25
N LEU A 44 -26.85 60.41 5.14
CA LEU A 44 -27.13 59.63 3.93
C LEU A 44 -25.83 59.07 3.32
N ALA A 45 -24.77 59.88 3.31
CA ALA A 45 -23.43 59.48 2.93
C ALA A 45 -22.85 58.36 3.82
N ALA A 46 -23.00 58.47 5.14
CA ALA A 46 -22.54 57.43 6.08
C ALA A 46 -23.29 56.10 5.89
N MET A 47 -24.57 56.14 5.51
CA MET A 47 -25.36 54.94 5.21
C MET A 47 -24.91 54.25 3.91
N GLU A 48 -24.53 55.01 2.87
CA GLU A 48 -23.99 54.43 1.63
C GLU A 48 -22.64 53.72 1.86
N TYR A 49 -21.81 54.24 2.78
CA TYR A 49 -20.57 53.55 3.18
C TYR A 49 -20.84 52.16 3.78
N GLN A 50 -21.84 52.03 4.65
CA GLN A 50 -22.24 50.75 5.21
C GLN A 50 -22.73 49.79 4.11
N ARG A 51 -23.55 50.28 3.17
CA ARG A 51 -24.07 49.47 2.07
C ARG A 51 -22.95 48.88 1.20
N ILE A 52 -21.98 49.69 0.78
CA ILE A 52 -20.84 49.22 -0.05
C ILE A 52 -20.07 48.12 0.67
N TYR A 53 -19.87 48.28 1.99
CA TYR A 53 -19.21 47.27 2.80
C TYR A 53 -19.99 45.94 2.86
N TYR A 54 -21.33 46.00 2.98
CA TYR A 54 -22.18 44.81 3.02
C TYR A 54 -22.37 44.15 1.65
N GLU A 55 -22.34 44.89 0.53
CA GLU A 55 -22.37 44.33 -0.82
C GLU A 55 -21.06 43.60 -1.17
N ALA A 56 -19.90 44.09 -0.70
CA ALA A 56 -18.60 43.46 -0.96
C ALA A 56 -18.25 42.30 0.00
N LEU A 57 -18.96 42.17 1.12
CA LEU A 57 -18.69 41.14 2.14
C LEU A 57 -18.87 39.69 1.63
N PRO A 58 -19.97 39.34 0.93
CA PRO A 58 -20.22 37.98 0.46
C PRO A 58 -19.17 37.49 -0.53
N GLU A 59 -18.69 38.36 -1.43
CA GLU A 59 -17.62 38.02 -2.37
C GLU A 59 -16.30 37.72 -1.65
N LYS A 60 -15.94 38.54 -0.65
CA LYS A 60 -14.72 38.30 0.15
C LYS A 60 -14.81 37.00 0.94
N ILE A 61 -15.97 36.70 1.51
CA ILE A 61 -16.22 35.43 2.22
C ILE A 61 -16.16 34.25 1.25
N ALA A 62 -16.78 34.36 0.08
CA ALA A 62 -16.74 33.31 -0.94
C ALA A 62 -15.30 33.07 -1.44
N GLY A 63 -14.52 34.13 -1.64
CA GLY A 63 -13.11 34.04 -2.00
C GLY A 63 -12.26 33.36 -0.91
N ALA A 64 -12.42 33.79 0.34
CA ALA A 64 -11.74 33.18 1.47
C ALA A 64 -12.14 31.70 1.67
N SER A 65 -13.43 31.39 1.53
CA SER A 65 -13.96 30.03 1.63
C SER A 65 -13.40 29.11 0.54
N ARG A 66 -13.35 29.58 -0.73
CA ARG A 66 -12.70 28.83 -1.82
C ARG A 66 -11.22 28.60 -1.55
N ALA A 67 -10.49 29.62 -1.11
CA ALA A 67 -9.07 29.47 -0.78
C ALA A 67 -8.84 28.43 0.34
N ILE A 68 -9.72 28.39 1.34
CA ILE A 68 -9.67 27.38 2.41
C ILE A 68 -9.99 25.99 1.87
N MET A 69 -11.03 25.85 1.04
CA MET A 69 -11.41 24.57 0.43
C MET A 69 -10.32 24.03 -0.50
N ASP A 70 -9.72 24.88 -1.33
CA ASP A 70 -8.63 24.52 -2.23
C ASP A 70 -7.38 24.11 -1.43
N GLY A 71 -7.06 24.84 -0.36
CA GLY A 71 -5.98 24.48 0.57
C GLY A 71 -6.23 23.14 1.27
N MET A 72 -7.47 22.87 1.69
CA MET A 72 -7.86 21.59 2.28
C MET A 72 -7.81 20.44 1.27
N ALA A 73 -8.25 20.67 0.03
CA ALA A 73 -8.17 19.69 -1.05
C ALA A 73 -6.71 19.34 -1.38
N ALA A 74 -5.84 20.34 -1.53
CA ALA A 74 -4.42 20.12 -1.79
C ALA A 74 -3.70 19.39 -0.64
N ALA A 75 -4.06 19.71 0.62
CA ALA A 75 -3.54 19.00 1.79
C ALA A 75 -4.03 17.54 1.83
N ALA A 76 -5.32 17.31 1.56
CA ALA A 76 -5.90 15.98 1.50
C ALA A 76 -5.32 15.13 0.37
N GLU A 77 -5.11 15.70 -0.82
CA GLU A 77 -4.43 15.02 -1.94
C GLU A 77 -2.99 14.64 -1.58
N LYS A 78 -2.26 15.52 -0.90
CA LYS A 78 -0.89 15.24 -0.46
C LYS A 78 -0.84 14.14 0.60
N GLU A 79 -1.75 14.16 1.58
CA GLU A 79 -1.81 13.13 2.62
C GLU A 79 -2.31 11.78 2.07
N THR A 80 -3.30 11.79 1.17
CA THR A 80 -3.78 10.57 0.50
C THR A 80 -2.73 9.98 -0.42
N ALA A 81 -1.98 10.80 -1.18
CA ALA A 81 -0.86 10.33 -1.98
C ALA A 81 0.25 9.73 -1.11
N ALA A 82 0.57 10.35 0.03
CA ALA A 82 1.54 9.82 0.98
C ALA A 82 1.07 8.50 1.62
N ALA A 83 -0.22 8.39 1.97
CA ALA A 83 -0.82 7.17 2.49
C ALA A 83 -0.82 6.04 1.43
N GLN A 84 -1.19 6.36 0.20
CA GLN A 84 -1.16 5.43 -0.92
C GLN A 84 0.26 4.95 -1.21
N ALA A 85 1.25 5.84 -1.23
CA ALA A 85 2.65 5.46 -1.40
C ALA A 85 3.13 4.50 -0.30
N ARG A 86 2.76 4.75 0.97
CA ARG A 86 3.07 3.85 2.10
C ARG A 86 2.37 2.50 1.99
N LEU A 87 1.12 2.47 1.55
CA LEU A 87 0.39 1.23 1.31
C LEU A 87 1.01 0.44 0.15
N THR A 88 1.35 1.09 -0.95
CA THR A 88 2.03 0.45 -2.09
C THR A 88 3.38 -0.13 -1.67
N ASP A 89 4.21 0.62 -0.94
CA ASP A 89 5.51 0.12 -0.46
C ASP A 89 5.35 -1.07 0.49
N SER A 90 4.36 -1.02 1.40
CA SER A 90 4.07 -2.12 2.32
C SER A 90 3.59 -3.38 1.59
N VAL A 91 2.70 -3.24 0.61
CA VAL A 91 2.20 -4.35 -0.21
C VAL A 91 3.32 -4.95 -1.07
N VAL A 92 4.18 -4.12 -1.67
CA VAL A 92 5.33 -4.59 -2.45
C VAL A 92 6.30 -5.37 -1.56
N LYS A 93 6.60 -4.86 -0.36
CA LYS A 93 7.48 -5.53 0.61
C LYS A 93 6.89 -6.86 1.08
N GLU A 94 5.58 -6.91 1.35
CA GLU A 94 4.90 -8.13 1.74
C GLU A 94 4.84 -9.15 0.61
N ALA A 95 4.58 -8.72 -0.64
CA ALA A 95 4.62 -9.56 -1.82
C ALA A 95 6.03 -10.12 -2.06
N GLN A 96 7.09 -9.32 -1.89
CA GLN A 96 8.47 -9.78 -2.01
C GLN A 96 8.83 -10.79 -0.92
N ASN A 97 8.37 -10.58 0.32
CA ASN A 97 8.58 -11.51 1.42
C ASN A 97 7.80 -12.83 1.22
N LEU A 98 6.58 -12.76 0.69
CA LEU A 98 5.80 -13.94 0.31
C LEU A 98 6.46 -14.69 -0.85
N ALA A 99 6.92 -13.99 -1.88
CA ALA A 99 7.60 -14.58 -3.03
C ALA A 99 8.91 -15.27 -2.62
N SER A 100 9.73 -14.63 -1.79
CA SER A 100 10.96 -15.22 -1.29
C SER A 100 10.67 -16.47 -0.44
N LYS A 101 9.66 -16.42 0.43
CA LYS A 101 9.24 -17.56 1.25
C LYS A 101 8.73 -18.74 0.42
N ILE A 102 8.01 -18.47 -0.67
CA ILE A 102 7.57 -19.51 -1.63
C ILE A 102 8.76 -20.09 -2.40
N GLN A 103 9.70 -19.24 -2.84
CA GLN A 103 10.89 -19.68 -3.57
C GLN A 103 11.80 -20.56 -2.71
N TYR A 104 12.10 -20.15 -1.47
CA TYR A 104 12.85 -20.99 -0.53
C TYR A 104 12.11 -22.29 -0.20
N GLY A 105 10.77 -22.24 -0.07
CA GLY A 105 9.94 -23.43 0.13
C GLY A 105 10.02 -24.46 -1.00
N LYS A 106 10.34 -24.03 -2.24
CA LYS A 106 10.48 -24.92 -3.40
C LYS A 106 11.93 -25.33 -3.68
N LEU A 107 12.88 -24.42 -3.50
CA LEU A 107 14.29 -24.64 -3.86
C LEU A 107 15.00 -25.59 -2.88
N VAL A 108 14.74 -25.42 -1.57
CA VAL A 108 15.34 -26.24 -0.51
C VAL A 108 15.02 -27.74 -0.66
N PRO A 109 13.76 -28.18 -0.83
CA PRO A 109 13.47 -29.61 -0.99
C PRO A 109 14.00 -30.18 -2.30
N MET A 110 14.05 -29.39 -3.37
CA MET A 110 14.60 -29.83 -4.66
C MET A 110 16.11 -30.11 -4.56
N TRP A 111 16.86 -29.25 -3.87
CA TRP A 111 18.29 -29.45 -3.63
C TRP A 111 18.55 -30.62 -2.69
N LEU A 112 17.74 -30.76 -1.63
CA LEU A 112 17.85 -31.90 -0.70
C LEU A 112 17.61 -33.24 -1.41
N LEU A 113 16.60 -33.32 -2.28
CA LEU A 113 16.28 -34.52 -3.04
C LEU A 113 17.38 -34.87 -4.04
N ALA A 114 17.93 -33.87 -4.73
CA ALA A 114 19.07 -34.06 -5.63
C ALA A 114 20.30 -34.61 -4.88
N LEU A 115 20.58 -34.11 -3.67
CA LEU A 115 21.68 -34.59 -2.83
C LEU A 115 21.48 -36.06 -2.42
N ILE A 116 20.26 -36.44 -2.02
CA ILE A 116 19.92 -37.84 -1.68
C ILE A 116 20.10 -38.75 -2.89
N CYS A 117 19.62 -38.35 -4.07
CA CYS A 117 19.80 -39.12 -5.30
C CYS A 117 21.28 -39.30 -5.66
N LEU A 118 22.09 -38.26 -5.51
CA LEU A 118 23.53 -38.33 -5.79
C LEU A 118 24.25 -39.29 -4.81
N LEU A 119 23.92 -39.22 -3.52
CA LEU A 119 24.45 -40.13 -2.49
C LEU A 119 24.04 -41.59 -2.75
N ALA A 120 22.76 -41.83 -3.07
CA ALA A 120 22.26 -43.15 -3.42
C ALA A 120 22.95 -43.71 -4.68
N TYR A 121 23.13 -42.89 -5.70
CA TYR A 121 23.83 -43.26 -6.93
C TYR A 121 25.32 -43.57 -6.65
N GLY A 122 25.99 -42.77 -5.83
CA GLY A 122 27.37 -43.03 -5.40
C GLY A 122 27.51 -44.37 -4.67
N SER A 123 26.55 -44.70 -3.79
CA SER A 123 26.51 -46.00 -3.11
C SER A 123 26.29 -47.17 -4.08
N LEU A 124 25.48 -46.97 -5.13
CA LEU A 124 25.22 -47.97 -6.17
C LEU A 124 26.46 -48.23 -7.04
N MET A 125 27.21 -47.17 -7.39
CA MET A 125 28.46 -47.30 -8.15
C MET A 125 29.57 -47.99 -7.35
N LEU A 126 29.70 -47.70 -6.05
CA LEU A 126 30.62 -48.41 -5.16
C LEU A 126 30.29 -49.91 -5.09
N TRP A 127 29.00 -50.25 -5.04
CA TRP A 127 28.56 -51.65 -5.09
C TRP A 127 28.88 -52.32 -6.43
N ALA A 128 28.59 -51.66 -7.55
CA ALA A 128 28.88 -52.18 -8.88
C ALA A 128 30.39 -52.41 -9.10
N GLY A 129 31.24 -51.49 -8.64
CA GLY A 129 32.69 -51.66 -8.68
C GLY A 129 33.18 -52.86 -7.88
N PHE A 130 32.67 -53.04 -6.65
CA PHE A 130 33.04 -54.17 -5.78
C PHE A 130 32.56 -55.53 -6.33
N ARG A 131 31.38 -55.55 -6.98
CA ARG A 131 30.83 -56.73 -7.67
C ARG A 131 31.69 -57.20 -8.83
N ILE A 132 32.25 -56.26 -9.61
CA ILE A 132 33.13 -56.57 -10.74
C ILE A 132 34.49 -57.10 -10.25
N ASP A 133 35.00 -56.58 -9.13
CA ASP A 133 36.32 -56.95 -8.60
C ASP A 133 36.33 -58.29 -7.83
N THR A 134 35.24 -58.63 -7.12
CA THR A 134 35.26 -59.74 -6.14
C THR A 134 34.48 -61.00 -6.55
N GLY A 135 33.64 -60.92 -7.60
CA GLY A 135 32.93 -62.08 -8.18
C GLY A 135 31.99 -62.86 -7.24
N ARG A 136 31.67 -62.35 -6.04
CA ARG A 136 30.75 -62.96 -5.07
C ARG A 136 29.49 -62.14 -4.86
N ASP A 137 28.39 -62.83 -4.59
CA ASP A 137 27.11 -62.20 -4.26
C ASP A 137 27.07 -61.69 -2.81
N MET A 138 27.54 -60.47 -2.58
CA MET A 138 27.32 -59.79 -1.30
C MET A 138 25.82 -59.50 -1.12
N PRO A 139 25.17 -59.90 0.00
CA PRO A 139 23.77 -59.59 0.24
C PRO A 139 23.57 -58.09 0.38
N LEU A 140 22.48 -57.54 -0.19
CA LEU A 140 22.14 -56.10 -0.15
C LEU A 140 22.20 -55.49 1.27
N ALA A 141 21.98 -56.30 2.31
CA ALA A 141 22.07 -55.89 3.72
C ALA A 141 23.48 -55.39 4.12
N ALA A 142 24.55 -55.98 3.58
CA ALA A 142 25.93 -55.59 3.91
C ALA A 142 26.32 -54.21 3.33
N VAL A 143 25.64 -53.77 2.27
CA VAL A 143 25.81 -52.45 1.66
C VAL A 143 25.17 -51.36 2.51
N PHE A 144 24.04 -51.68 3.15
CA PHE A 144 23.33 -50.79 4.06
C PHE A 144 24.00 -50.66 5.43
N GLN A 145 24.77 -51.67 5.85
CA GLN A 145 25.61 -51.64 7.06
C GLN A 145 26.90 -50.80 6.93
N MET A 146 27.24 -50.33 5.73
CA MET A 146 28.36 -49.39 5.56
C MET A 146 27.98 -47.99 6.06
N PRO A 147 28.95 -47.12 6.44
CA PRO A 147 28.68 -45.77 6.96
C PRO A 147 27.77 -44.91 6.05
N SER A 148 27.78 -45.18 4.74
CA SER A 148 26.94 -44.53 3.74
C SER A 148 25.45 -44.88 3.87
N GLY A 149 25.08 -46.10 4.27
CA GLY A 149 23.69 -46.53 4.46
C GLY A 149 23.03 -45.80 5.63
N TRP A 150 23.76 -45.61 6.73
CA TRP A 150 23.31 -44.82 7.89
C TRP A 150 23.10 -43.34 7.53
N LEU A 151 23.98 -42.76 6.72
CA LEU A 151 23.85 -41.38 6.23
C LEU A 151 22.64 -41.20 5.31
N ILE A 152 22.42 -42.13 4.38
CA ILE A 152 21.27 -42.11 3.46
C ILE A 152 19.96 -42.29 4.25
N CYS A 153 19.96 -43.18 5.24
CA CYS A 153 18.82 -43.40 6.11
C CYS A 153 18.48 -42.13 6.91
N GLY A 154 19.47 -41.53 7.58
CA GLY A 154 19.31 -40.28 8.32
C GLY A 154 18.81 -39.13 7.43
N LEU A 155 19.39 -38.95 6.23
CA LEU A 155 18.97 -37.90 5.30
C LEU A 155 17.53 -38.14 4.79
N SER A 156 17.15 -39.39 4.52
CA SER A 156 15.79 -39.72 4.05
C SER A 156 14.72 -39.48 5.11
N LEU A 157 15.03 -39.74 6.39
CA LEU A 157 14.15 -39.45 7.52
C LEU A 157 13.99 -37.95 7.74
N VAL A 158 15.09 -37.19 7.72
CA VAL A 158 15.06 -35.72 7.84
C VAL A 158 14.28 -35.09 6.67
N ALA A 159 14.47 -35.59 5.44
CA ALA A 159 13.71 -35.16 4.27
C ALA A 159 12.21 -35.48 4.40
N GLY A 160 11.88 -36.68 4.89
CA GLY A 160 10.50 -37.12 5.14
C GLY A 160 9.80 -36.26 6.20
N VAL A 161 10.47 -35.95 7.32
CA VAL A 161 9.95 -35.06 8.38
C VAL A 161 9.77 -33.63 7.85
N PHE A 162 10.71 -33.13 7.04
CA PHE A 162 10.61 -31.80 6.44
C PHE A 162 9.44 -31.68 5.44
N LEU A 163 9.24 -32.70 4.59
CA LEU A 163 8.09 -32.81 3.67
C LEU A 163 6.76 -32.95 4.43
N CYS A 164 6.77 -33.64 5.57
CA CYS A 164 5.60 -33.76 6.46
C CYS A 164 5.23 -32.42 7.10
N ALA A 165 6.22 -31.65 7.58
CA ALA A 165 6.02 -30.31 8.14
C ALA A 165 5.51 -29.29 7.10
N LEU A 166 6.03 -29.36 5.87
CA LEU A 166 5.52 -28.56 4.74
C LEU A 166 4.08 -28.92 4.39
N SER A 167 3.74 -30.23 4.42
CA SER A 167 2.39 -30.71 4.18
C SER A 167 1.41 -30.20 5.24
N GLY A 168 1.79 -30.23 6.54
CA GLY A 168 0.98 -29.66 7.62
C GLY A 168 0.66 -28.17 7.45
N LYS A 169 1.62 -27.38 6.93
CA LYS A 169 1.38 -25.96 6.60
C LYS A 169 0.42 -25.79 5.41
N THR A 170 0.51 -26.63 4.38
CA THR A 170 -0.44 -26.58 3.25
C THR A 170 -1.86 -27.02 3.62
N PHE A 171 -2.02 -27.86 4.65
CA PHE A 171 -3.31 -28.26 5.21
C PHE A 171 -3.99 -27.10 5.95
N LEU A 172 -3.24 -26.38 6.80
CA LEU A 172 -3.73 -25.20 7.51
C LEU A 172 -4.19 -24.07 6.57
N VAL A 173 -3.58 -23.97 5.40
CA VAL A 173 -3.89 -22.96 4.38
C VAL A 173 -5.03 -23.42 3.43
N GLY A 174 -5.61 -24.61 3.62
CA GLY A 174 -6.77 -25.08 2.84
C GLY A 174 -6.43 -25.50 1.40
N GLY A 175 -5.18 -25.85 1.12
CA GLY A 175 -4.72 -26.19 -0.23
C GLY A 175 -5.20 -27.55 -0.73
N LYS A 176 -5.85 -27.59 -1.90
CA LYS A 176 -6.42 -28.78 -2.58
C LYS A 176 -5.40 -29.87 -3.00
N GLY A 177 -4.11 -29.68 -2.71
CA GLY A 177 -3.00 -30.55 -3.12
C GLY A 177 -2.29 -31.30 -1.98
N TRP A 178 -2.70 -31.10 -0.73
CA TRP A 178 -2.02 -31.65 0.46
C TRP A 178 -1.87 -33.18 0.45
N TRP A 179 -2.84 -33.91 -0.11
CA TRP A 179 -2.80 -35.37 -0.10
C TRP A 179 -1.66 -35.95 -0.96
N LYS A 180 -1.27 -35.27 -2.05
CA LYS A 180 -0.15 -35.70 -2.91
C LYS A 180 1.20 -35.51 -2.21
N THR A 181 1.38 -34.41 -1.48
CA THR A 181 2.61 -34.14 -0.73
C THR A 181 2.71 -35.01 0.52
N ALA A 182 1.58 -35.29 1.18
CA ALA A 182 1.51 -36.22 2.30
C ALA A 182 1.83 -37.66 1.87
N ALA A 183 1.30 -38.12 0.73
CA ALA A 183 1.63 -39.44 0.19
C ALA A 183 3.12 -39.57 -0.17
N LEU A 184 3.71 -38.53 -0.75
CA LEU A 184 5.14 -38.48 -1.05
C LEU A 184 6.00 -38.51 0.24
N ALA A 185 5.61 -37.74 1.26
CA ALA A 185 6.29 -37.73 2.55
C ALA A 185 6.24 -39.09 3.25
N MET A 186 5.08 -39.76 3.20
CA MET A 186 4.91 -41.10 3.77
C MET A 186 5.78 -42.13 3.02
N GLY A 187 5.90 -42.00 1.70
CA GLY A 187 6.83 -42.80 0.90
C GLY A 187 8.28 -42.68 1.38
N PHE A 188 8.79 -41.46 1.55
CA PHE A 188 10.16 -41.24 2.04
C PHE A 188 10.39 -41.75 3.47
N ILE A 189 9.42 -41.56 4.37
CA ILE A 189 9.52 -42.08 5.75
C ILE A 189 9.52 -43.61 5.76
N MET A 190 8.66 -44.24 4.95
CA MET A 190 8.60 -45.70 4.84
C MET A 190 9.87 -46.28 4.20
N THR A 191 10.40 -45.67 3.13
CA THR A 191 11.66 -46.10 2.52
C THR A 191 12.82 -45.93 3.50
N GLY A 192 12.90 -44.81 4.23
CA GLY A 192 13.90 -44.59 5.27
C GLY A 192 13.80 -45.60 6.42
N ALA A 193 12.59 -45.91 6.88
CA ALA A 193 12.34 -46.89 7.94
C ALA A 193 12.68 -48.32 7.51
N VAL A 194 12.38 -48.70 6.26
CA VAL A 194 12.75 -50.01 5.69
C VAL A 194 14.27 -50.13 5.58
N ILE A 195 14.94 -49.08 5.12
CA ILE A 195 16.41 -49.03 5.07
C ILE A 195 17.01 -49.16 6.48
N LEU A 196 16.40 -48.53 7.49
CA LEU A 196 16.85 -48.61 8.88
C LEU A 196 16.69 -50.03 9.46
N THR A 197 15.58 -50.70 9.15
CA THR A 197 15.33 -52.09 9.58
C THR A 197 16.24 -53.10 8.87
N PHE A 198 16.66 -52.84 7.64
CA PHE A 198 17.66 -53.65 6.94
C PHE A 198 19.12 -53.34 7.34
N SER A 199 19.37 -52.20 8.00
CA SER A 199 20.70 -51.80 8.47
C SER A 199 21.00 -52.21 9.92
N LEU A 200 19.97 -52.59 10.68
CA LEU A 200 20.05 -53.01 12.09
C LEU A 200 20.32 -54.51 12.21
#